data_AF-A0A559NNC9-F1
#
_entry.id   AF-A0A559NNC9-F1
#
_cell.length_a   1.000
_cell.length_b   1.000
_cell.length_c   1.000
_cell.angle_alpha   90.00
_cell.angle_beta   90.00
_cell.angle_gamma   90.00
#
_symmetry.space_group_name_H-M   'P 1'
#
loop_
_entity.id
_entity.type
_entity.pdbx_description
1 polymer ?
#
loop_
_entity_poly.entity_id
_entity_poly.type
_entity_poly.pdbx_seq_one_letter_code
_entity_poly.pdbx_strand_id
1 'polypeptide(L)'
;METDKDMIELLKDIKGLLSHQKKVMNVDDLVAYTGLSKSKIYKLTQLRLIPMGGNKHIRQKFFDKDIIDAWLLGEPNISDDYLQREFDKQLSHLKK
;
A
#
# COMPACT_ATOMS: atom_id res chain seq x y z
N MET A 1 27.78 -14.21 -25.57
CA MET A 1 27.73 -12.74 -25.67
C MET A 1 26.30 -12.24 -25.87
N GLU A 2 25.59 -12.61 -26.95
CA GLU A 2 24.15 -12.28 -27.11
C GLU A 2 23.30 -12.91 -25.99
N THR A 3 23.48 -14.21 -25.77
CA THR A 3 22.77 -15.01 -24.76
C THR A 3 22.97 -14.54 -23.31
N ASP A 4 24.15 -14.03 -22.99
CA ASP A 4 24.45 -13.50 -21.65
C ASP A 4 23.72 -12.19 -21.40
N LYS A 5 23.55 -11.38 -22.44
CA LYS A 5 22.86 -10.10 -22.39
C LYS A 5 21.36 -10.30 -22.21
N ASP A 6 20.78 -11.24 -22.95
CA ASP A 6 19.38 -11.64 -22.82
C ASP A 6 19.10 -12.23 -21.43
N MET A 7 20.04 -13.04 -20.90
CA MET A 7 19.93 -13.58 -19.55
C MET A 7 19.97 -12.49 -18.47
N ILE A 8 20.83 -11.46 -18.63
CA ILE A 8 20.89 -10.31 -17.71
C ILE A 8 19.59 -9.51 -17.75
N GLU A 9 18.97 -9.34 -18.91
CA GLU A 9 17.70 -8.63 -19.06
C GLU A 9 16.57 -9.38 -18.36
N LEU A 10 16.46 -10.69 -18.59
CA LEU A 10 15.49 -11.55 -17.90
C LEU A 10 15.66 -11.50 -16.37
N LEU A 11 16.90 -11.49 -15.87
CA LEU A 11 17.19 -11.38 -14.43
C LEU A 11 16.77 -10.01 -13.86
N LYS A 12 16.86 -8.92 -14.63
CA LYS A 12 16.36 -7.61 -14.21
C LYS A 12 14.84 -7.61 -14.11
N ASP A 13 14.16 -8.21 -15.06
CA ASP A 13 12.69 -8.31 -15.06
C ASP A 13 12.20 -9.15 -13.86
N ILE A 14 12.83 -10.30 -13.62
CA ILE A 14 12.53 -11.14 -12.44
C ILE A 14 12.77 -10.38 -11.14
N LYS A 15 13.89 -9.65 -11.02
CA LYS A 15 14.17 -8.81 -9.85
C LYS A 15 13.11 -7.72 -9.67
N GLY A 16 12.65 -7.12 -10.78
CA GLY A 16 11.53 -6.20 -10.80
C GLY A 16 10.26 -6.85 -10.23
N LEU A 17 9.84 -7.99 -10.77
CA LEU A 17 8.65 -8.71 -10.33
C LEU A 17 8.70 -9.10 -8.85
N LEU A 18 9.84 -9.61 -8.37
CA LEU A 18 10.02 -9.98 -6.95
C LEU A 18 9.97 -8.76 -6.02
N SER A 19 10.39 -7.58 -6.50
CA SER A 19 10.31 -6.35 -5.70
C SER A 19 8.86 -5.91 -5.41
N HIS A 20 7.90 -6.30 -6.24
CA HIS A 20 6.46 -6.05 -6.06
C HIS A 20 5.79 -7.00 -5.06
N GLN A 21 6.48 -8.06 -4.62
CA GLN A 21 5.95 -9.01 -3.61
C GLN A 21 6.20 -8.54 -2.17
N LYS A 22 6.82 -7.37 -1.96
CA LYS A 22 7.03 -6.85 -0.61
C LYS A 22 5.70 -6.53 0.04
N LYS A 23 5.48 -7.09 1.24
CA LYS A 23 4.35 -6.71 2.09
C LYS A 23 4.46 -5.27 2.60
N VAL A 24 5.68 -4.82 2.88
CA VAL A 24 5.97 -3.48 3.41
C VAL A 24 6.75 -2.69 2.37
N MET A 25 6.20 -1.55 1.97
CA MET A 25 6.77 -0.64 0.99
C MET A 25 7.36 0.59 1.70
N ASN A 26 8.51 1.08 1.21
CA ASN A 26 8.97 2.42 1.53
C ASN A 26 8.40 3.46 0.53
N VAL A 27 8.79 4.72 0.64
CA VAL A 27 8.32 5.78 -0.28
C VAL A 27 8.71 5.51 -1.74
N ASP A 28 9.91 5.00 -2.00
CA ASP A 28 10.36 4.72 -3.37
C ASP A 28 9.60 3.54 -3.99
N ASP A 29 9.36 2.49 -3.20
CA ASP A 29 8.53 1.34 -3.59
C ASP A 29 7.10 1.84 -3.92
N LEU A 30 6.53 2.72 -3.10
CA LEU A 30 5.18 3.26 -3.31
C LEU A 30 5.09 4.17 -4.55
N VAL A 31 6.13 4.94 -4.86
CA VAL A 31 6.21 5.73 -6.12
C VAL A 31 6.19 4.79 -7.33
N ALA A 32 7.03 3.75 -7.30
CA ALA A 32 7.10 2.78 -8.37
C ALA A 32 5.77 2.03 -8.54
N TYR A 33 5.10 1.72 -7.43
CA TYR A 33 3.85 0.97 -7.43
C TYR A 33 2.64 1.80 -7.88
N THR A 34 2.48 3.03 -7.38
CA THR A 34 1.28 3.84 -7.61
C THR A 34 1.40 4.84 -8.77
N GLY A 35 2.62 5.11 -9.22
CA GLY A 35 2.91 6.19 -10.19
C GLY A 35 2.76 7.61 -9.61
N LEU A 36 2.42 7.76 -8.33
CA LEU A 36 2.32 9.07 -7.68
C LEU A 36 3.70 9.68 -7.46
N SER A 37 3.82 10.99 -7.63
CA SER A 37 5.07 11.69 -7.34
C SER A 37 5.41 11.66 -5.84
N LYS A 38 6.70 11.65 -5.50
CA LYS A 38 7.16 11.73 -4.09
C LYS A 38 6.51 12.89 -3.34
N SER A 39 6.43 14.06 -3.98
CA SER A 39 5.82 15.26 -3.38
C SER A 39 4.34 15.03 -3.03
N LYS A 40 3.59 14.35 -3.91
CA LYS A 40 2.19 14.00 -3.66
C LYS A 40 2.07 13.04 -2.47
N ILE A 41 2.90 12.00 -2.41
CA ILE A 41 2.92 11.03 -1.31
C ILE A 41 3.23 11.72 0.02
N TYR A 42 4.25 12.58 0.07
CA TYR A 42 4.57 13.33 1.30
C TYR A 42 3.45 14.27 1.72
N LYS A 43 2.78 14.95 0.78
CA LYS A 43 1.61 15.78 1.07
C LYS A 43 0.46 14.96 1.67
N LEU A 44 0.16 13.79 1.10
CA LEU A 44 -0.86 12.88 1.63
C LEU A 44 -0.49 12.36 3.03
N THR A 45 0.79 12.02 3.23
CA THR A 45 1.33 11.55 4.51
C THR A 45 1.17 12.61 5.60
N GLN A 46 1.53 13.87 5.29
CA GLN A 46 1.40 14.99 6.22
C GLN A 46 -0.05 15.26 6.61
N LEU A 47 -0.97 15.16 5.64
CA LEU A 47 -2.41 15.33 5.84
C LEU A 47 -3.09 14.08 6.43
N ARG A 48 -2.35 12.98 6.65
CA ARG A 48 -2.87 11.67 7.08
C ARG A 48 -4.00 11.14 6.17
N LEU A 49 -3.93 11.46 4.88
CA LEU A 49 -4.89 11.03 3.86
C LEU A 49 -4.50 9.72 3.18
N ILE A 50 -3.28 9.24 3.42
CA ILE A 50 -2.79 7.93 2.97
C ILE A 50 -2.48 7.08 4.22
N PRO A 51 -2.93 5.80 4.26
CA PRO A 51 -2.59 4.89 5.34
C PRO A 51 -1.08 4.72 5.44
N MET A 52 -0.52 4.85 6.63
CA MET A 52 0.93 4.78 6.84
C MET A 52 1.29 4.16 8.20
N GLY A 53 2.42 3.49 8.25
CA GLY A 53 2.96 2.92 9.48
C GLY A 53 3.35 4.00 10.50
N GLY A 54 3.00 3.79 11.76
CA GLY A 54 3.17 4.75 12.86
C GLY A 54 4.37 4.50 13.78
N ASN A 55 5.41 3.78 13.33
CA ASN A 55 6.54 3.46 14.20
C ASN A 55 7.32 4.73 14.60
N LYS A 56 7.27 5.07 15.90
CA LYS A 56 7.89 6.29 16.46
C LYS A 56 9.42 6.23 16.49
N HIS A 57 10.02 5.05 16.36
CA HIS A 57 11.47 4.85 16.42
C HIS A 57 12.14 4.96 15.04
N ILE A 58 11.36 5.03 13.96
CA ILE A 58 11.89 5.08 12.60
C ILE A 58 11.45 6.38 11.91
N ARG A 59 12.42 7.15 11.43
CA ARG A 59 12.16 8.41 10.71
C ARG A 59 11.51 8.18 9.34
N GLN A 60 11.87 7.07 8.68
CA GLN A 60 11.34 6.72 7.36
C GLN A 60 9.88 6.26 7.45
N LYS A 61 9.11 6.56 6.39
CA LYS A 61 7.71 6.14 6.27
C LYS A 61 7.62 4.81 5.53
N PHE A 62 6.78 3.94 6.07
CA PHE A 62 6.48 2.63 5.53
C PHE A 62 4.98 2.46 5.36
N PHE A 63 4.61 1.62 4.40
CA PHE A 63 3.24 1.41 3.95
C PHE A 63 3.01 -0.10 3.84
N ASP A 64 1.89 -0.58 4.34
CA ASP A 64 1.47 -1.96 4.13
C ASP A 64 0.77 -2.05 2.78
N LYS A 65 1.19 -2.99 1.93
CA LYS A 65 0.69 -3.13 0.57
C LYS A 65 -0.80 -3.42 0.52
N ASP A 66 -1.30 -4.31 1.37
CA ASP A 66 -2.70 -4.72 1.35
C ASP A 66 -3.61 -3.55 1.75
N ILE A 67 -3.15 -2.73 2.71
CA ILE A 67 -3.87 -1.53 3.14
C ILE A 67 -3.85 -0.45 2.05
N ILE A 68 -2.72 -0.27 1.35
CA ILE A 68 -2.62 0.66 0.24
C ILE A 68 -3.52 0.21 -0.93
N ASP A 69 -3.57 -1.08 -1.24
CA ASP A 69 -4.44 -1.61 -2.28
C ASP A 69 -5.92 -1.32 -1.98
N ALA A 70 -6.35 -1.60 -0.75
CA ALA A 70 -7.70 -1.25 -0.29
C ALA A 70 -7.97 0.27 -0.41
N TRP A 71 -7.03 1.10 0.06
CA TRP A 71 -7.18 2.56 -0.02
C TRP A 71 -7.25 3.10 -1.45
N LEU A 72 -6.45 2.53 -2.38
CA LEU A 72 -6.50 2.88 -3.79
C LEU A 72 -7.85 2.52 -4.43
N LEU A 73 -8.49 1.45 -3.94
CA LEU A 73 -9.84 1.05 -4.33
C LEU A 73 -10.94 1.86 -3.61
N GLY A 74 -10.57 2.78 -2.72
CA GLY A 74 -11.51 3.60 -1.94
C GLY A 74 -12.09 2.88 -0.72
N GLU A 75 -11.45 1.80 -0.27
CA GLU A 75 -11.84 1.07 0.93
C GLU A 75 -11.08 1.55 2.18
N PRO A 76 -11.69 1.50 3.38
CA PRO A 76 -13.06 1.08 3.63
C PRO A 76 -14.08 2.11 3.14
N ASN A 77 -15.23 1.63 2.70
CA ASN A 77 -16.35 2.49 2.34
C ASN A 77 -16.83 3.22 3.60
N ILE A 78 -16.44 4.48 3.77
CA ILE A 78 -16.83 5.29 4.95
C ILE A 78 -18.18 6.00 4.77
N SER A 79 -19.04 5.55 3.84
CA SER A 79 -20.40 6.07 3.77
C SER A 79 -21.17 5.73 5.04
N ASP A 80 -22.03 6.65 5.47
CA ASP A 80 -22.86 6.47 6.68
C ASP A 80 -23.66 5.16 6.63
N ASP A 81 -24.18 4.80 5.44
CA ASP A 81 -24.95 3.57 5.23
C ASP A 81 -24.09 2.31 5.42
N TYR A 82 -22.83 2.32 4.99
CA TYR A 82 -21.91 1.20 5.23
C TYR A 82 -21.54 1.09 6.71
N LEU A 83 -21.21 2.22 7.34
CA LEU A 83 -20.83 2.26 8.76
C LEU A 83 -21.96 1.77 9.66
N GLN A 84 -23.20 2.18 9.37
CA GLN A 84 -24.38 1.72 10.10
C GLN A 84 -24.56 0.20 10.00
N ARG A 85 -24.46 -0.36 8.79
CA ARG A 85 -24.60 -1.81 8.56
C ARG A 85 -23.53 -2.63 9.28
N GLU A 86 -22.28 -2.18 9.24
CA GLU A 86 -21.18 -2.89 9.92
C GLU A 86 -21.33 -2.81 11.45
N PHE A 87 -21.78 -1.68 11.98
CA PHE A 87 -22.09 -1.52 13.39
C PHE A 87 -23.22 -2.47 13.84
N ASP A 88 -24.32 -2.52 13.09
CA ASP A 88 -25.46 -3.40 13.39
C ASP A 88 -25.06 -4.89 13.36
N LYS A 89 -24.18 -5.26 12.42
CA LYS A 89 -23.62 -6.62 12.33
C LYS A 89 -22.80 -6.98 13.56
N GLN A 90 -21.94 -6.10 14.06
CA GLN A 90 -21.16 -6.35 15.28
C GLN A 90 -22.04 -6.51 16.51
N LEU A 91 -23.10 -5.69 16.65
CA LEU A 91 -24.08 -5.83 17.73
C LEU A 91 -24.80 -7.18 17.71
N SER A 92 -25.06 -7.73 16.52
CA SER A 92 -25.71 -9.05 16.38
C SER A 92 -24.81 -10.20 16.88
N HIS A 93 -23.49 -10.07 16.74
CA HIS A 93 -22.52 -11.07 17.22
C HIS A 93 -22.35 -11.04 18.74
N LEU A 94 -22.55 -9.89 19.38
CA LEU A 94 -22.46 -9.71 20.82
C LEU A 94 -23.72 -10.19 21.58
N LYS A 95 -24.81 -10.46 20.87
CA LYS A 95 -26.10 -10.92 21.43
C LYS A 95 -26.29 -12.44 21.38
N LYS A 96 -25.28 -13.21 20.97
CA LYS A 96 -25.24 -14.68 21.05
C LYS A 96 -24.35 -15.12 22.21
#